data_AF-A0A538SVD8-F1
#
_entry.id   AF-A0A538SVD8-F1
#
_cell.length_a   1.000
_cell.length_b   1.000
_cell.length_c   1.000
_cell.angle_alpha   90.00
_cell.angle_beta   90.00
_cell.angle_gamma   90.00
#
_symmetry.space_group_name_H-M   'P 1'
#
loop_
_entity.id
_entity.type
_entity.pdbx_description
1 polymer ?
#
loop_
_entity_poly.entity_id
_entity_poly.type
_entity_poly.pdbx_seq_one_letter_code
_entity_poly.pdbx_strand_id
1 'polypeptide(L)'
;MVGNCAQSTNYATFNGWMRENFPYQNGGDWYQNMFRNVGGYLPDDVHFHAPRSNYLSSWILGLDPYSDTNARKVRFGLASAALGTGYAVFGGGARSGRPFPYYMYWYDEYAVDLAAGRSSPNLQNTGWLGRPLGPYSQMIWLGTGPDLVTNPDFETDVTTGWSFGHGVPATLERDTTTAAVGSSSAHVTVSAVGSVDWAVGLGTVDVMAMGAYQPYSATFWARASAPRSISVAIGPAAATRIPITTDWRRYQVTLVPQYATSAGVQFFLAEATGEVWLDDVHFQAGVTSLYRRDFQNGIVLVNPSNQIMTVTLERDYKKIRGARDPVTNDGSTVTQATVNPSDAMFLIGDDRTPPAAVIDL
;
A
#
# COMPACT_ATOMS: atom_id res chain seq x y z
N MET A 1 -15.16 -21.61 5.56
CA MET A 1 -16.26 -20.68 5.27
C MET A 1 -15.67 -19.28 5.17
N VAL A 2 -16.11 -18.50 4.19
CA VAL A 2 -15.76 -17.07 4.08
C VAL A 2 -16.92 -16.31 4.70
N GLY A 3 -16.65 -15.48 5.71
CA GLY A 3 -17.67 -14.71 6.42
C GLY A 3 -17.33 -13.23 6.42
N ASN A 4 -18.35 -12.36 6.35
CA ASN A 4 -18.19 -10.92 6.53
C ASN A 4 -18.00 -10.58 8.02
N CYS A 5 -16.93 -11.14 8.61
CA CYS A 5 -16.89 -11.39 10.05
C CYS A 5 -15.53 -11.17 10.68
N ALA A 6 -14.56 -10.57 9.99
CA ALA A 6 -13.27 -10.27 10.61
C ALA A 6 -13.31 -9.01 11.51
N GLN A 7 -14.45 -8.75 12.13
CA GLN A 7 -14.58 -7.95 13.35
C GLN A 7 -15.24 -8.76 14.49
N SER A 8 -15.53 -10.05 14.29
CA SER A 8 -16.24 -10.93 15.24
C SER A 8 -15.31 -11.99 15.82
N THR A 9 -15.68 -12.64 16.92
CA THR A 9 -14.91 -13.72 17.57
C THR A 9 -14.69 -14.99 16.73
N ASN A 10 -15.23 -15.05 15.51
CA ASN A 10 -15.24 -16.24 14.69
C ASN A 10 -13.98 -16.45 13.81
N TYR A 11 -12.91 -15.66 13.97
CA TYR A 11 -11.64 -15.86 13.24
C TYR A 11 -11.12 -17.29 13.38
N ALA A 12 -11.39 -17.93 14.52
CA ALA A 12 -11.06 -19.32 14.82
C ALA A 12 -11.92 -20.37 14.08
N THR A 13 -12.81 -19.94 13.18
CA THR A 13 -13.69 -20.86 12.42
C THR A 13 -13.80 -20.47 10.94
N PHE A 14 -13.49 -19.23 10.58
CA PHE A 14 -13.48 -18.77 9.20
C PHE A 14 -12.08 -18.85 8.60
N ASN A 15 -12.04 -19.14 7.29
CA ASN A 15 -10.79 -19.24 6.55
C ASN A 15 -10.52 -18.01 5.70
N GLY A 16 -11.18 -16.87 5.95
CA GLY A 16 -10.90 -15.60 5.29
C GLY A 16 -12.10 -14.65 5.26
N TRP A 17 -11.89 -13.49 4.65
CA TRP A 17 -12.87 -12.42 4.51
C TRP A 17 -12.84 -11.79 3.10
N MET A 18 -14.02 -11.52 2.56
CA MET A 18 -14.24 -10.73 1.35
C MET A 18 -14.36 -9.24 1.66
N ARG A 19 -13.51 -8.44 1.02
CA ARG A 19 -13.62 -6.98 1.01
C ARG A 19 -14.53 -6.55 -0.12
N GLU A 20 -15.76 -6.19 0.22
CA GLU A 20 -16.80 -5.87 -0.75
C GLU A 20 -16.65 -4.46 -1.31
N ASN A 21 -16.91 -4.29 -2.61
CA ASN A 21 -16.77 -3.01 -3.31
C ASN A 21 -15.36 -2.40 -3.18
N PHE A 22 -14.31 -3.22 -3.22
CA PHE A 22 -12.92 -2.75 -3.11
C PHE A 22 -12.61 -1.63 -4.14
N PRO A 23 -11.91 -0.54 -3.74
CA PRO A 23 -11.31 -0.28 -2.42
C PRO A 23 -12.22 0.45 -1.42
N TYR A 24 -13.54 0.52 -1.64
CA TYR A 24 -14.47 1.41 -0.93
C TYR A 24 -15.35 0.70 0.12
N GLN A 25 -14.95 -0.47 0.62
CA GLN A 25 -15.73 -1.16 1.64
C GLN A 25 -15.93 -0.23 2.85
N ASN A 26 -17.18 -0.16 3.33
CA ASN A 26 -17.56 0.68 4.48
C ASN A 26 -17.18 2.17 4.32
N GLY A 27 -17.10 2.67 3.08
CA GLY A 27 -16.70 4.05 2.79
C GLY A 27 -15.19 4.31 2.96
N GLY A 28 -14.39 3.25 3.11
CA GLY A 28 -12.95 3.37 3.24
C GLY A 28 -12.24 3.57 1.91
N ASP A 29 -10.92 3.46 1.96
CA ASP A 29 -10.03 3.58 0.81
C ASP A 29 -9.12 2.34 0.67
N TRP A 30 -8.17 2.42 -0.27
CA TRP A 30 -7.23 1.34 -0.50
C TRP A 30 -6.37 1.06 0.73
N TYR A 31 -5.86 2.09 1.41
CA TYR A 31 -4.98 1.93 2.57
C TYR A 31 -5.73 1.27 3.74
N GLN A 32 -6.95 1.71 4.03
CA GLN A 32 -7.78 1.10 5.07
C GLN A 32 -8.11 -0.35 4.75
N ASN A 33 -8.48 -0.65 3.50
CA ASN A 33 -8.83 -2.02 3.08
C ASN A 33 -7.62 -2.93 2.92
N MET A 34 -6.40 -2.39 2.81
CA MET A 34 -5.17 -3.18 2.72
C MET A 34 -4.47 -3.35 4.08
N PHE A 35 -4.43 -2.33 4.93
CA PHE A 35 -3.54 -2.26 6.11
C PHE A 35 -4.21 -2.13 7.48
N ARG A 36 -5.53 -1.90 7.55
CA ARG A 36 -6.21 -1.86 8.85
C ARG A 36 -6.05 -3.19 9.58
N ASN A 37 -5.81 -3.16 10.89
CA ASN A 37 -5.88 -4.35 11.72
C ASN A 37 -6.88 -4.09 12.87
N VAL A 38 -7.98 -4.82 13.01
CA VAL A 38 -8.52 -5.86 12.11
C VAL A 38 -9.39 -5.22 11.01
N GLY A 39 -9.39 -5.74 9.80
CA GLY A 39 -10.08 -5.11 8.66
C GLY A 39 -9.40 -5.34 7.31
N GLY A 40 -8.09 -5.22 7.32
CA GLY A 40 -7.26 -5.06 6.15
C GLY A 40 -6.82 -6.39 5.56
N TYR A 41 -6.75 -6.42 4.24
CA TYR A 41 -6.41 -7.61 3.47
C TYR A 41 -5.06 -8.23 3.87
N LEU A 42 -4.03 -7.43 4.12
CA LEU A 42 -2.69 -7.93 4.43
C LEU A 42 -2.53 -8.35 5.90
N PRO A 43 -2.90 -7.53 6.91
CA PRO A 43 -2.75 -7.94 8.31
C PRO A 43 -3.67 -9.10 8.68
N ASP A 44 -4.89 -9.16 8.14
CA ASP A 44 -5.85 -10.18 8.58
C ASP A 44 -5.46 -11.59 8.14
N ASP A 45 -4.59 -11.75 7.12
CA ASP A 45 -4.22 -13.07 6.61
C ASP A 45 -3.63 -13.96 7.72
N VAL A 46 -2.87 -13.40 8.66
CA VAL A 46 -2.30 -14.18 9.78
C VAL A 46 -3.34 -14.62 10.82
N HIS A 47 -4.53 -14.03 10.81
CA HIS A 47 -5.59 -14.31 11.79
C HIS A 47 -6.57 -15.41 11.35
N PHE A 48 -6.54 -15.85 10.09
CA PHE A 48 -7.49 -16.85 9.57
C PHE A 48 -6.95 -18.28 9.53
N HIS A 49 -7.86 -19.25 9.62
CA HIS A 49 -7.54 -20.66 9.42
C HIS A 49 -7.05 -20.97 8.01
N ALA A 50 -6.06 -21.86 7.93
CA ALA A 50 -5.66 -22.45 6.66
C ALA A 50 -6.68 -23.52 6.19
N PRO A 51 -6.89 -23.69 4.87
CA PRO A 51 -6.36 -22.86 3.78
C PRO A 51 -7.09 -21.52 3.71
N ARG A 52 -6.32 -20.43 3.63
CA ARG A 52 -6.84 -19.06 3.66
C ARG A 52 -7.55 -18.71 2.33
N SER A 53 -8.55 -17.85 2.41
CA SER A 53 -9.48 -17.49 1.35
C SER A 53 -9.93 -16.04 1.55
N ASN A 54 -8.98 -15.13 1.42
CA ASN A 54 -9.21 -13.69 1.46
C ASN A 54 -9.51 -13.16 0.06
N TYR A 55 -10.52 -12.31 -0.08
CA TYR A 55 -10.96 -11.80 -1.38
C TYR A 55 -11.00 -10.28 -1.41
N LEU A 56 -10.50 -9.68 -2.49
CA LEU A 56 -10.79 -8.29 -2.86
C LEU A 56 -11.86 -8.32 -3.96
N SER A 57 -13.09 -7.87 -3.65
CA SER A 57 -14.21 -7.92 -4.58
C SER A 57 -14.48 -6.54 -5.16
N SER A 58 -14.13 -6.35 -6.43
CA SER A 58 -14.43 -5.13 -7.20
C SER A 58 -15.75 -5.28 -7.96
N TRP A 59 -16.61 -4.27 -7.89
CA TRP A 59 -17.92 -4.31 -8.57
C TRP A 59 -17.87 -3.66 -9.95
N ILE A 60 -18.56 -4.29 -10.91
CA ILE A 60 -18.80 -3.73 -12.25
C ILE A 60 -19.56 -2.41 -12.16
N LEU A 61 -19.17 -1.45 -13.00
CA LEU A 61 -19.91 -0.22 -13.25
C LEU A 61 -20.55 -0.25 -14.63
N GLY A 62 -21.84 0.08 -14.73
CA GLY A 62 -22.58 -0.02 -15.98
C GLY A 62 -22.81 -1.45 -16.45
N LEU A 63 -23.04 -1.62 -17.75
CA LEU A 63 -23.38 -2.91 -18.36
C LEU A 63 -22.23 -3.55 -19.15
N ASP A 64 -21.21 -2.77 -19.52
CA ASP A 64 -20.06 -3.25 -20.28
C ASP A 64 -18.91 -3.66 -19.34
N PRO A 65 -18.67 -4.97 -19.15
CA PRO A 65 -17.59 -5.45 -18.29
C PRO A 65 -16.20 -5.09 -18.82
N TYR A 66 -16.06 -4.77 -20.11
CA TYR A 66 -14.79 -4.48 -20.75
C TYR A 66 -14.54 -2.99 -20.98
N SER A 67 -15.42 -2.11 -20.49
CA SER A 67 -15.16 -0.66 -20.52
C SER A 67 -13.83 -0.33 -19.83
N ASP A 68 -13.16 0.73 -20.27
CA ASP A 68 -11.86 1.18 -19.72
C ASP A 68 -11.87 1.32 -18.19
N THR A 69 -12.99 1.79 -17.64
CA THR A 69 -13.18 1.88 -16.19
C THR A 69 -13.17 0.51 -15.52
N ASN A 70 -13.90 -0.47 -16.09
CA ASN A 70 -13.98 -1.81 -15.52
C ASN A 70 -12.68 -2.61 -15.72
N ALA A 71 -12.01 -2.47 -16.87
CA ALA A 71 -10.69 -3.06 -17.10
C ALA A 71 -9.68 -2.57 -16.05
N ARG A 72 -9.65 -1.26 -15.77
CA ARG A 72 -8.85 -0.68 -14.68
C ARG A 72 -9.23 -1.20 -13.29
N LYS A 73 -10.53 -1.32 -12.97
CA LYS A 73 -10.97 -1.90 -11.68
C LYS A 73 -10.54 -3.35 -11.49
N VAL A 74 -10.53 -4.13 -12.57
CA VAL A 74 -10.05 -5.52 -12.58
C VAL A 74 -8.55 -5.54 -12.32
N ARG A 75 -7.77 -4.78 -13.10
CA ARG A 75 -6.31 -4.68 -12.90
C ARG A 75 -5.98 -4.25 -11.49
N PHE A 76 -6.61 -3.17 -11.01
CA PHE A 76 -6.35 -2.62 -9.69
C PHE A 76 -6.67 -3.62 -8.57
N GLY A 77 -7.81 -4.31 -8.63
CA GLY A 77 -8.18 -5.35 -7.66
C GLY A 77 -7.26 -6.57 -7.72
N LEU A 78 -6.98 -7.08 -8.92
CA LEU A 78 -6.10 -8.23 -9.16
C LEU A 78 -4.67 -7.96 -8.68
N ALA A 79 -4.13 -6.81 -9.02
CA ALA A 79 -2.78 -6.42 -8.65
C ALA A 79 -2.66 -6.14 -7.15
N SER A 80 -3.68 -5.52 -6.54
CA SER A 80 -3.73 -5.34 -5.07
C SER A 80 -3.75 -6.69 -4.35
N ALA A 81 -4.51 -7.67 -4.85
CA ALA A 81 -4.50 -9.02 -4.30
C ALA A 81 -3.13 -9.70 -4.51
N ALA A 82 -2.47 -9.46 -5.64
CA ALA A 82 -1.14 -9.98 -5.92
C ALA A 82 -0.06 -9.45 -4.95
N LEU A 83 -0.29 -8.34 -4.24
CA LEU A 83 0.60 -7.91 -3.14
C LEU A 83 0.56 -8.88 -1.94
N GLY A 84 -0.54 -9.61 -1.77
CA GLY A 84 -0.75 -10.60 -0.70
C GLY A 84 -0.90 -12.03 -1.23
N THR A 85 -1.70 -12.85 -0.55
CA THR A 85 -1.81 -14.30 -0.80
C THR A 85 -3.22 -14.74 -1.19
N GLY A 86 -4.17 -13.82 -1.18
CA GLY A 86 -5.58 -14.08 -1.47
C GLY A 86 -5.93 -13.91 -2.95
N TYR A 87 -7.20 -13.62 -3.19
CA TYR A 87 -7.82 -13.63 -4.51
C TYR A 87 -8.43 -12.26 -4.81
N ALA A 88 -8.51 -11.92 -6.09
CA ALA A 88 -9.37 -10.84 -6.56
C ALA A 88 -10.58 -11.42 -7.28
N VAL A 89 -11.72 -10.76 -7.12
CA VAL A 89 -12.97 -11.10 -7.80
C VAL A 89 -13.51 -9.83 -8.43
N PHE A 90 -13.98 -9.94 -9.66
CA PHE A 90 -14.68 -8.87 -10.35
C PHE A 90 -16.04 -9.36 -10.82
N GLY A 91 -17.10 -8.60 -10.55
CA GLY A 91 -18.45 -9.01 -10.91
C GLY A 91 -19.54 -8.09 -10.38
N GLY A 92 -20.75 -8.62 -10.27
CA GLY A 92 -21.90 -7.87 -9.76
C GLY A 92 -21.75 -7.43 -8.31
N GLY A 93 -22.33 -6.26 -7.98
CA GLY A 93 -22.50 -5.81 -6.60
C GLY A 93 -23.70 -6.44 -5.89
N ALA A 94 -24.03 -5.90 -4.71
CA ALA A 94 -25.09 -6.39 -3.82
C ALA A 94 -26.39 -6.81 -4.53
N ARG A 95 -27.00 -7.91 -4.04
CA ARG A 95 -28.34 -8.44 -4.38
C ARG A 95 -28.73 -8.38 -5.87
N SER A 96 -27.80 -8.58 -6.78
CA SER A 96 -28.15 -8.78 -8.20
C SER A 96 -28.80 -10.16 -8.37
N GLY A 97 -30.13 -10.23 -8.27
CA GLY A 97 -30.94 -11.44 -8.40
C GLY A 97 -31.04 -12.00 -9.83
N ARG A 98 -30.08 -11.70 -10.71
CA ARG A 98 -30.02 -12.24 -12.08
C ARG A 98 -28.79 -13.14 -12.19
N PRO A 99 -28.89 -14.32 -12.86
CA PRO A 99 -27.73 -15.12 -13.22
C PRO A 99 -26.95 -14.42 -14.34
N PHE A 100 -26.33 -13.28 -14.02
CA PHE A 100 -25.38 -12.66 -14.92
C PHE A 100 -24.13 -13.55 -14.97
N PRO A 101 -23.62 -13.87 -16.16
CA PRO A 101 -22.51 -14.80 -16.30
C PRO A 101 -21.18 -14.11 -16.03
N TYR A 102 -21.00 -13.56 -14.82
CA TYR A 102 -19.76 -12.88 -14.40
C TYR A 102 -18.53 -13.77 -14.56
N TYR A 103 -18.72 -15.09 -14.43
CA TYR A 103 -17.69 -16.11 -14.66
C TYR A 103 -17.18 -16.19 -16.11
N MET A 104 -17.85 -15.57 -17.08
CA MET A 104 -17.43 -15.53 -18.48
C MET A 104 -16.51 -14.34 -18.80
N TYR A 105 -16.30 -13.42 -17.85
CA TYR A 105 -15.44 -12.26 -18.09
C TYR A 105 -13.97 -12.69 -18.07
N TRP A 106 -13.27 -12.38 -19.17
CA TRP A 106 -11.89 -12.80 -19.37
C TRP A 106 -11.02 -11.62 -19.79
N TYR A 107 -10.13 -11.21 -18.88
CA TYR A 107 -9.25 -10.04 -19.04
C TYR A 107 -7.84 -10.46 -19.44
N ASP A 108 -7.09 -9.52 -20.01
CA ASP A 108 -5.78 -9.78 -20.59
C ASP A 108 -4.76 -10.33 -19.57
N GLU A 109 -4.91 -9.97 -18.30
CA GLU A 109 -4.05 -10.36 -17.18
C GLU A 109 -4.33 -11.78 -16.65
N TYR A 110 -5.49 -12.36 -16.96
CA TYR A 110 -5.89 -13.66 -16.40
C TYR A 110 -5.09 -14.83 -16.98
N ALA A 111 -4.68 -14.74 -18.24
CA ALA A 111 -3.82 -15.72 -18.88
C ALA A 111 -2.98 -15.10 -20.00
N VAL A 112 -1.70 -15.45 -20.03
CA VAL A 112 -0.72 -14.91 -20.98
C VAL A 112 0.09 -16.04 -21.58
N ASP A 113 0.10 -16.11 -22.91
CA ASP A 113 1.08 -16.90 -23.66
C ASP A 113 2.45 -16.22 -23.52
N LEU A 114 3.27 -16.68 -22.59
CA LEU A 114 4.59 -16.09 -22.33
C LEU A 114 5.50 -16.14 -23.55
N ALA A 115 5.42 -17.19 -24.38
CA ALA A 115 6.26 -17.32 -25.56
C ALA A 115 5.95 -16.23 -26.60
N ALA A 116 4.66 -15.87 -26.74
CA ALA A 116 4.23 -14.80 -27.63
C ALA A 116 4.14 -13.42 -26.95
N GLY A 117 4.15 -13.36 -25.62
CA GLY A 117 3.92 -12.17 -24.80
C GLY A 117 2.52 -11.56 -25.01
N ARG A 118 1.49 -12.38 -25.23
CA ARG A 118 0.12 -11.93 -25.51
C ARG A 118 -0.90 -12.55 -24.57
N SER A 119 -1.95 -11.80 -24.29
CA SER A 119 -3.16 -12.33 -23.62
C SER A 119 -3.69 -13.57 -24.35
N SER A 120 -4.25 -14.52 -23.59
CA SER A 120 -4.69 -15.81 -24.10
C SER A 120 -6.06 -16.18 -23.54
N PRO A 121 -6.97 -16.76 -24.33
CA PRO A 121 -8.22 -17.32 -23.84
C PRO A 121 -8.05 -18.71 -23.18
N ASN A 122 -6.85 -19.30 -23.24
CA ASN A 122 -6.62 -20.68 -22.83
C ASN A 122 -6.25 -20.77 -21.35
N LEU A 123 -6.95 -21.64 -20.61
CA LEU A 123 -6.68 -21.89 -19.19
C LEU A 123 -5.26 -22.40 -18.90
N GLN A 124 -4.63 -23.08 -19.87
CA GLN A 124 -3.24 -23.55 -19.74
C GLN A 124 -2.22 -22.41 -19.61
N ASN A 125 -2.61 -21.19 -20.00
CA ASN A 125 -1.78 -19.99 -19.91
C ASN A 125 -2.09 -19.17 -18.64
N THR A 126 -2.91 -19.70 -17.72
CA THR A 126 -3.08 -19.12 -16.38
C THR A 126 -1.85 -19.42 -15.52
N GLY A 127 -1.68 -18.71 -14.40
CA GLY A 127 -0.49 -18.85 -13.56
C GLY A 127 0.81 -18.40 -14.23
N TRP A 128 0.70 -17.71 -15.37
CA TRP A 128 1.82 -17.24 -16.19
C TRP A 128 2.83 -16.41 -15.41
N LEU A 129 2.37 -15.59 -14.45
CA LEU A 129 3.24 -14.75 -13.64
C LEU A 129 4.17 -15.57 -12.73
N GLY A 130 3.77 -16.79 -12.37
CA GLY A 130 4.52 -17.73 -11.54
C GLY A 130 4.41 -17.43 -10.05
N ARG A 131 5.36 -17.95 -9.26
CA ARG A 131 5.41 -17.75 -7.80
C ARG A 131 5.96 -16.37 -7.45
N PRO A 132 5.50 -15.73 -6.36
CA PRO A 132 6.14 -14.52 -5.85
C PRO A 132 7.55 -14.84 -5.38
N LEU A 133 8.49 -13.93 -5.61
CA LEU A 133 9.88 -14.06 -5.20
C LEU A 133 10.14 -13.48 -3.80
N GLY A 134 9.16 -12.77 -3.23
CA GLY A 134 9.25 -12.15 -1.92
C GLY A 134 7.94 -11.48 -1.48
N PRO A 135 7.95 -10.76 -0.34
CA PRO A 135 6.88 -9.82 -0.01
C PRO A 135 6.84 -8.67 -1.03
N TYR A 136 5.75 -7.91 -1.04
CA TYR A 136 5.71 -6.64 -1.77
C TYR A 136 6.70 -5.63 -1.16
N SER A 137 7.07 -4.64 -1.95
CA SER A 137 7.82 -3.46 -1.52
C SER A 137 7.10 -2.18 -1.97
N GLN A 138 7.43 -1.05 -1.35
CA GLN A 138 7.15 0.25 -1.94
C GLN A 138 8.37 0.68 -2.75
N MET A 139 8.15 1.06 -4.00
CA MET A 139 9.08 1.89 -4.73
C MET A 139 8.77 3.32 -4.32
N ILE A 140 9.69 3.96 -3.62
CA ILE A 140 9.57 5.31 -3.09
C ILE A 140 10.70 6.10 -3.73
N TRP A 141 10.48 7.35 -4.14
CA TRP A 141 11.54 8.26 -4.56
C TRP A 141 11.34 9.61 -3.88
N LEU A 142 12.40 10.42 -3.80
CA LEU A 142 12.33 11.75 -3.20
C LEU A 142 11.43 12.68 -4.01
N GLY A 143 10.56 13.40 -3.30
CA GLY A 143 9.85 14.53 -3.89
C GLY A 143 10.79 15.69 -4.13
N THR A 144 10.58 16.43 -5.22
CA THR A 144 11.34 17.65 -5.53
C THR A 144 10.70 18.91 -4.95
N GLY A 145 9.56 18.76 -4.28
CA GLY A 145 8.84 19.86 -3.65
C GLY A 145 9.53 20.35 -2.37
N PRO A 146 9.14 21.53 -1.86
CA PRO A 146 9.59 21.98 -0.54
C PRO A 146 9.24 20.94 0.52
N ASP A 147 10.20 20.66 1.39
CA ASP A 147 10.01 19.82 2.56
C ASP A 147 9.65 20.68 3.77
N LEU A 148 8.69 20.21 4.55
CA LEU A 148 8.25 20.85 5.79
C LEU A 148 9.24 20.63 6.94
N VAL A 149 9.92 19.49 6.96
CA VAL A 149 10.48 18.95 8.20
C VAL A 149 11.82 19.61 8.54
N THR A 150 11.87 20.28 9.69
CA THR A 150 13.12 20.70 10.33
C THR A 150 13.73 19.53 11.11
N ASN A 151 15.06 19.33 10.99
CA ASN A 151 15.79 18.20 11.61
C ASN A 151 15.19 16.83 11.24
N PRO A 152 15.09 16.51 9.93
CA PRO A 152 14.43 15.28 9.46
C PRO A 152 15.19 14.01 9.86
N ASP A 153 16.51 14.10 10.00
CA ASP A 153 17.47 13.01 10.27
C ASP A 153 17.82 12.85 11.76
N PHE A 154 17.28 13.72 12.63
CA PHE A 154 17.57 13.72 14.07
C PHE A 154 19.07 13.76 14.41
N GLU A 155 19.90 14.33 13.54
CA GLU A 155 21.32 14.53 13.81
C GLU A 155 21.55 15.65 14.84
N THR A 156 20.52 16.45 15.12
CA THR A 156 20.47 17.37 16.25
C THR A 156 19.41 16.94 17.28
N ASP A 157 19.22 17.72 18.35
CA ASP A 157 18.30 17.36 19.44
C ASP A 157 16.89 17.03 18.93
N VAL A 158 16.29 15.96 19.46
CA VAL A 158 14.93 15.48 19.12
C VAL A 158 13.81 16.47 19.42
N THR A 159 14.11 17.62 20.02
CA THR A 159 13.19 18.76 20.22
C THR A 159 13.36 19.88 19.18
N THR A 160 14.38 19.82 18.33
CA THR A 160 14.62 20.83 17.28
C THR A 160 13.67 20.58 16.12
N GLY A 161 12.62 21.39 15.97
CA GLY A 161 11.60 21.20 14.92
C GLY A 161 10.51 20.18 15.24
N TRP A 162 10.57 19.56 16.42
CA TRP A 162 9.71 18.44 16.82
C TRP A 162 9.04 18.68 18.18
N SER A 163 7.85 18.13 18.33
CA SER A 163 7.05 18.15 19.55
C SER A 163 6.67 16.72 19.95
N PHE A 164 6.76 16.45 21.24
CA PHE A 164 6.39 15.15 21.82
C PHE A 164 5.33 15.35 22.90
N GLY A 165 4.19 14.66 22.74
CA GLY A 165 3.09 14.69 23.69
C GLY A 165 2.66 13.28 24.06
N HIS A 166 2.37 13.05 25.34
CA HIS A 166 1.91 11.75 25.80
C HIS A 166 0.90 11.87 26.96
N GLY A 167 -0.16 11.06 26.91
CA GLY A 167 -1.17 10.89 27.96
C GLY A 167 -1.03 9.57 28.73
N VAL A 168 -0.12 8.71 28.30
CA VAL A 168 0.32 7.48 28.98
C VAL A 168 1.84 7.51 29.15
N PRO A 169 2.45 6.71 30.04
CA PRO A 169 3.91 6.68 30.20
C PRO A 169 4.65 6.36 28.89
N ALA A 170 5.42 7.33 28.40
CA ALA A 170 6.27 7.22 27.23
C ALA A 170 7.44 8.23 27.31
N THR A 171 8.53 7.95 26.61
CA THR A 171 9.71 8.82 26.53
C THR A 171 10.14 9.01 25.09
N LEU A 172 10.80 10.14 24.81
CA LEU A 172 11.48 10.43 23.55
C LEU A 172 12.93 10.77 23.87
N GLU A 173 13.87 10.16 23.14
CA GLU A 173 15.28 10.48 23.21
C GLU A 173 15.94 10.41 21.82
N ARG A 174 17.11 11.02 21.72
CA ARG A 174 17.99 10.89 20.55
C ARG A 174 18.88 9.66 20.74
N ASP A 175 18.69 8.64 19.92
CA ASP A 175 19.50 7.43 19.96
C ASP A 175 20.69 7.56 19.00
N THR A 176 21.90 7.44 19.53
CA THR A 176 23.17 7.52 18.76
C THR A 176 23.77 6.15 18.44
N THR A 177 23.07 5.08 18.78
CA THR A 177 23.55 3.70 18.61
C THR A 177 22.95 3.02 17.38
N THR A 178 21.83 3.52 16.87
CA THR A 178 21.20 3.06 15.64
C THR A 178 20.54 4.20 14.87
N ALA A 179 20.65 4.15 13.55
CA ALA A 179 20.02 5.05 12.60
C ALA A 179 19.80 4.31 11.28
N ALA A 180 18.86 4.79 10.46
CA ALA A 180 18.73 4.33 9.08
C ALA A 180 19.68 5.10 8.16
N VAL A 181 19.81 6.41 8.39
CA VAL A 181 20.69 7.34 7.68
C VAL A 181 21.51 8.08 8.74
N GLY A 182 22.76 8.42 8.42
CA GLY A 182 23.60 9.16 9.36
C GLY A 182 24.01 8.34 10.59
N SER A 183 23.90 8.95 11.76
CA SER A 183 24.44 8.48 13.03
C SER A 183 23.43 8.47 14.17
N SER A 184 22.25 9.06 14.01
CA SER A 184 21.25 9.17 15.08
C SER A 184 19.82 9.01 14.58
N SER A 185 18.91 8.71 15.50
CA SER A 185 17.47 8.61 15.20
C SER A 185 16.63 9.06 16.39
N ALA A 186 15.36 9.36 16.15
CA ALA A 186 14.39 9.56 17.22
C ALA A 186 13.96 8.20 17.78
N HIS A 187 14.14 7.99 19.08
CA HIS A 187 13.73 6.78 19.79
C HIS A 187 12.58 7.09 20.75
N VAL A 188 11.42 6.46 20.52
CA VAL A 188 10.26 6.55 21.39
C VAL A 188 10.03 5.23 22.10
N THR A 189 10.03 5.25 23.44
CA THR A 189 9.65 4.11 24.26
C THR A 189 8.22 4.28 24.77
N VAL A 190 7.31 3.37 24.39
CA VAL A 190 5.92 3.35 24.88
C VAL A 190 5.77 2.31 25.98
N SER A 191 5.54 2.75 27.21
CA SER A 191 5.49 1.86 28.39
C SER A 191 4.08 1.39 28.76
N ALA A 192 3.04 2.03 28.23
CA ALA A 192 1.65 1.60 28.41
C ALA A 192 0.81 1.87 27.15
N VAL A 193 -0.17 0.99 26.90
CA VAL A 193 -1.12 1.15 25.80
C VAL A 193 -2.12 2.26 26.11
N GLY A 194 -2.37 3.15 25.15
CA GLY A 194 -3.39 4.19 25.23
C GLY A 194 -4.79 3.67 24.86
N SER A 195 -5.84 4.33 25.34
CA SER A 195 -7.21 4.09 24.88
C SER A 195 -7.47 4.57 23.45
N VAL A 196 -6.55 5.38 22.91
CA VAL A 196 -6.51 5.94 21.56
C VAL A 196 -5.06 5.92 21.08
N ASP A 197 -4.83 5.80 19.78
CA ASP A 197 -3.50 5.72 19.18
C ASP A 197 -2.67 7.00 19.40
N TRP A 198 -3.31 8.16 19.37
CA TRP A 198 -2.71 9.48 19.55
C TRP A 198 -2.35 9.83 21.01
N ALA A 199 -2.56 8.91 21.97
CA ALA A 199 -2.14 9.12 23.36
C ALA A 199 -0.61 9.19 23.54
N VAL A 200 0.17 8.84 22.50
CA VAL A 200 1.60 9.11 22.37
C VAL A 200 1.80 9.61 20.96
N GLY A 201 2.26 10.85 20.83
CA GLY A 201 2.44 11.54 19.55
C GLY A 201 3.80 12.20 19.45
N LEU A 202 4.52 11.93 18.36
CA LEU A 202 5.68 12.70 17.93
C LEU A 202 5.31 13.41 16.63
N GLY A 203 5.47 14.72 16.55
CA GLY A 203 5.11 15.45 15.33
C GLY A 203 5.89 16.74 15.14
N THR A 204 5.87 17.25 13.92
CA THR A 204 6.59 18.48 13.57
C THR A 204 5.95 19.70 14.24
N VAL A 205 6.78 20.67 14.63
CA VAL A 205 6.32 21.99 15.09
C VAL A 205 5.88 22.84 13.90
N ASP A 206 6.62 22.75 12.80
CA ASP A 206 6.28 23.42 11.56
C ASP A 206 5.02 22.82 10.94
N VAL A 207 4.26 23.67 10.23
CA VAL A 207 3.00 23.31 9.57
C VAL A 207 3.04 23.67 8.07
N MET A 208 2.41 22.84 7.23
CA MET A 208 2.25 23.08 5.80
C MET A 208 0.79 23.40 5.47
N ALA A 209 0.56 24.43 4.65
CA ALA A 209 -0.76 24.70 4.08
C ALA A 209 -1.11 23.63 3.03
N MET A 210 -2.30 23.03 3.16
CA MET A 210 -2.75 21.90 2.35
C MET A 210 -4.10 22.18 1.69
N GLY A 211 -4.21 21.82 0.41
CA GLY A 211 -5.43 21.90 -0.37
C GLY A 211 -6.36 20.71 -0.12
N ALA A 212 -7.67 20.96 -0.15
CA ALA A 212 -8.68 19.90 -0.07
C ALA A 212 -8.52 18.89 -1.21
N TYR A 213 -8.61 17.60 -0.88
CA TYR A 213 -8.53 16.45 -1.79
C TYR A 213 -7.20 16.35 -2.58
N GLN A 214 -6.17 17.08 -2.17
CA GLN A 214 -4.82 16.98 -2.73
C GLN A 214 -3.97 16.00 -1.92
N PRO A 215 -3.10 15.21 -2.54
CA PRO A 215 -2.24 14.30 -1.81
C PRO A 215 -1.01 15.00 -1.24
N TYR A 216 -0.62 14.58 -0.05
CA TYR A 216 0.63 14.92 0.63
C TYR A 216 1.26 13.64 1.15
N SER A 217 2.58 13.55 1.14
CA SER A 217 3.29 12.32 1.51
C SER A 217 4.25 12.56 2.65
N ALA A 218 4.13 11.74 3.69
CA ALA A 218 5.14 11.57 4.70
C ALA A 218 6.06 10.42 4.27
N THR A 219 7.33 10.70 4.00
CA THR A 219 8.36 9.70 3.71
C THR A 219 9.29 9.61 4.90
N PHE A 220 9.56 8.41 5.40
CA PHE A 220 10.39 8.25 6.59
C PHE A 220 10.96 6.84 6.69
N TRP A 221 12.07 6.71 7.39
CA TRP A 221 12.52 5.43 7.89
C TRP A 221 11.89 5.12 9.23
N ALA A 222 11.53 3.86 9.43
CA ALA A 222 11.07 3.38 10.73
C ALA A 222 11.53 1.95 11.01
N ARG A 223 11.67 1.65 12.29
CA ARG A 223 11.72 0.29 12.84
C ARG A 223 11.08 0.25 14.23
N ALA A 224 10.80 -0.94 14.72
CA ALA A 224 10.31 -1.17 16.07
C ALA A 224 11.01 -2.34 16.76
N SER A 225 10.86 -2.46 18.07
CA SER A 225 11.34 -3.61 18.86
C SER A 225 10.58 -4.90 18.54
N ALA A 226 9.32 -4.78 18.10
CA ALA A 226 8.48 -5.86 17.60
C ALA A 226 7.58 -5.35 16.47
N PRO A 227 7.14 -6.20 15.52
CA PRO A 227 6.22 -5.79 14.48
C PRO A 227 4.94 -5.20 15.09
N ARG A 228 4.57 -3.99 14.66
CA ARG A 228 3.43 -3.25 15.21
C ARG A 228 2.86 -2.30 14.17
N SER A 229 1.71 -1.70 14.48
CA SER A 229 1.18 -0.61 13.68
C SER A 229 1.44 0.74 14.31
N ILE A 230 1.52 1.76 13.46
CA ILE A 230 1.54 3.17 13.82
C ILE A 230 0.54 3.91 12.92
N SER A 231 0.02 5.05 13.37
CA SER A 231 -0.73 5.96 12.51
C SER A 231 0.13 7.16 12.17
N VAL A 232 0.13 7.56 10.90
CA VAL A 232 0.70 8.82 10.44
C VAL A 232 -0.45 9.75 10.10
N ALA A 233 -0.44 10.97 10.62
CA ALA A 233 -1.58 11.86 10.56
C ALA A 233 -1.18 13.32 10.31
N ILE A 234 -2.15 14.11 9.86
CA ILE A 234 -2.11 15.57 9.77
C ILE A 234 -3.30 16.13 10.55
N GLY A 235 -3.19 16.11 11.88
CA GLY A 235 -4.29 16.43 12.78
C GLY A 235 -5.55 15.60 12.46
N PRO A 236 -6.76 16.17 12.56
CA PRO A 236 -8.00 15.45 12.23
C PRO A 236 -8.27 15.34 10.73
N ALA A 237 -7.45 15.95 9.87
CA ALA A 237 -7.76 16.10 8.45
C ALA A 237 -7.55 14.82 7.64
N ALA A 238 -6.52 14.04 7.97
CA ALA A 238 -6.27 12.72 7.42
C ALA A 238 -5.35 11.94 8.36
N ALA A 239 -5.56 10.63 8.43
CA ALA A 239 -4.67 9.70 9.12
C ALA A 239 -4.66 8.36 8.39
N THR A 240 -3.49 7.77 8.26
CA THR A 240 -3.29 6.46 7.64
C THR A 240 -2.50 5.58 8.60
N ARG A 241 -3.06 4.41 8.89
CA ARG A 241 -2.45 3.41 9.77
C ARG A 241 -1.68 2.40 8.94
N ILE A 242 -0.41 2.19 9.28
CA ILE A 242 0.48 1.25 8.57
C ILE A 242 1.17 0.28 9.53
N PRO A 243 1.53 -0.93 9.08
CA PRO A 243 2.44 -1.80 9.82
C PRO A 243 3.90 -1.38 9.62
N ILE A 244 4.69 -1.43 10.70
CA ILE A 244 6.15 -1.31 10.69
C ILE A 244 6.81 -2.59 11.22
N THR A 245 8.04 -2.83 10.79
CA THR A 245 8.79 -4.06 11.10
C THR A 245 9.92 -3.83 12.09
N THR A 246 10.64 -4.90 12.43
CA THR A 246 11.84 -4.84 13.28
C THR A 246 13.07 -4.33 12.55
N ASP A 247 13.11 -4.50 11.23
CA ASP A 247 14.17 -3.98 10.38
C ASP A 247 13.87 -2.52 10.03
N TRP A 248 14.93 -1.71 9.89
CA TRP A 248 14.83 -0.40 9.25
C TRP A 248 14.28 -0.56 7.84
N ARG A 249 13.16 0.11 7.58
CA ARG A 249 12.56 0.21 6.26
C ARG A 249 12.11 1.64 6.03
N ARG A 250 12.18 2.05 4.77
CA ARG A 250 11.57 3.30 4.34
C ARG A 250 10.09 3.07 4.01
N TYR A 251 9.27 4.01 4.43
CA TYR A 251 7.84 4.05 4.22
C TYR A 251 7.46 5.38 3.58
N GLN A 252 6.48 5.35 2.68
CA GLN A 252 5.74 6.53 2.29
C GLN A 252 4.27 6.33 2.61
N VAL A 253 3.71 7.31 3.32
CA VAL A 253 2.30 7.39 3.68
C VAL A 253 1.68 8.59 3.00
N THR A 254 0.72 8.32 2.12
CA THR A 254 -0.09 9.37 1.48
C THR A 254 -1.26 9.76 2.39
N LEU A 255 -1.43 11.07 2.55
CA LEU A 255 -2.46 11.73 3.33
C LEU A 255 -3.24 12.67 2.40
N VAL A 256 -4.56 12.57 2.40
CA VAL A 256 -5.45 13.37 1.53
C VAL A 256 -6.47 14.07 2.42
N PRO A 257 -6.25 15.33 2.82
CA PRO A 257 -7.20 16.06 3.66
C PRO A 257 -8.49 16.34 2.88
N GLN A 258 -9.65 16.14 3.51
CA GLN A 258 -10.96 16.36 2.86
C GLN A 258 -11.34 17.84 2.71
N TYR A 259 -10.63 18.72 3.43
CA TYR A 259 -10.83 20.16 3.45
C TYR A 259 -9.48 20.85 3.52
N ALA A 260 -9.42 22.11 3.08
CA ALA A 260 -8.19 22.89 3.17
C ALA A 260 -7.82 23.10 4.64
N THR A 261 -6.54 22.94 4.97
CA THR A 261 -6.05 23.01 6.35
C THR A 261 -4.58 23.40 6.39
N SER A 262 -4.02 23.60 7.58
CA SER A 262 -2.58 23.71 7.80
C SER A 262 -2.21 22.84 9.00
N ALA A 263 -1.29 21.90 8.82
CA ALA A 263 -0.88 20.99 9.87
C ALA A 263 0.55 20.48 9.65
N GLY A 264 1.18 20.05 10.74
CA GLY A 264 2.40 19.25 10.72
C GLY A 264 2.08 17.77 10.59
N VAL A 265 3.10 16.96 10.27
CA VAL A 265 2.96 15.49 10.29
C VAL A 265 3.13 14.97 11.72
N GLN A 266 2.31 13.99 12.09
CA GLN A 266 2.30 13.38 13.41
C GLN A 266 2.35 11.85 13.31
N PHE A 267 3.12 11.23 14.19
CA PHE A 267 3.23 9.78 14.37
C PHE A 267 2.59 9.39 15.70
N PHE A 268 1.53 8.58 15.62
CA PHE A 268 0.78 8.10 16.77
C PHE A 268 1.15 6.66 17.11
N LEU A 269 1.56 6.44 18.35
CA LEU A 269 2.34 5.27 18.76
C LEU A 269 1.73 4.50 19.93
N ALA A 270 0.56 4.89 20.45
CA ALA A 270 0.06 4.34 21.72
C ALA A 270 -0.68 3.00 21.63
N GLU A 271 -0.88 2.43 20.44
CA GLU A 271 -1.66 1.18 20.28
C GLU A 271 -0.98 -0.08 20.85
N ALA A 272 0.32 -0.03 21.12
CA ALA A 272 1.08 -1.12 21.71
C ALA A 272 2.24 -0.58 22.55
N THR A 273 2.69 -1.36 23.53
CA THR A 273 3.94 -1.08 24.25
C THR A 273 5.15 -1.44 23.39
N GLY A 274 6.32 -0.95 23.79
CA GLY A 274 7.60 -1.21 23.14
C GLY A 274 8.19 0.03 22.47
N GLU A 275 9.31 -0.19 21.81
CA GLU A 275 10.17 0.85 21.24
C GLU A 275 9.92 1.04 19.74
N VAL A 276 9.98 2.29 19.28
CA VAL A 276 9.87 2.73 17.89
C VAL A 276 10.98 3.71 17.60
N TRP A 277 11.65 3.53 16.46
CA TRP A 277 12.61 4.49 15.94
C TRP A 277 12.11 5.09 14.64
N LEU A 278 12.31 6.40 14.48
CA LEU A 278 12.03 7.17 13.26
C LEU A 278 13.30 7.91 12.83
N ASP A 279 13.50 8.01 11.53
CA ASP A 279 14.66 8.66 10.94
C ASP A 279 14.34 9.17 9.52
N ASP A 280 15.11 10.15 9.05
CA ASP A 280 15.06 10.75 7.70
C ASP A 280 13.61 11.02 7.24
N VAL A 281 12.91 11.81 8.05
CA VAL A 281 11.48 12.12 7.90
C VAL A 281 11.28 13.35 7.03
N HIS A 282 10.53 13.20 5.95
CA HIS A 282 10.15 14.26 5.03
C HIS A 282 8.64 14.36 4.91
N PHE A 283 8.12 15.59 4.71
CA PHE A 283 6.71 15.81 4.43
C PHE A 283 6.53 16.84 3.31
N GLN A 284 6.02 16.36 2.18
CA GLN A 284 5.96 17.11 0.92
C GLN A 284 4.60 16.96 0.24
N ALA A 285 4.24 17.92 -0.61
CA ALA A 285 3.07 17.81 -1.48
C ALA A 285 3.29 16.75 -2.58
N GLY A 286 2.24 16.00 -2.91
CA GLY A 286 2.25 14.96 -3.93
C GLY A 286 2.41 13.54 -3.40
N VAL A 287 2.56 12.60 -4.33
CA VAL A 287 2.87 11.19 -4.08
C VAL A 287 4.07 10.82 -4.92
N THR A 288 5.03 10.14 -4.31
CA THR A 288 6.24 9.66 -4.97
C THR A 288 6.50 8.20 -4.65
N SER A 289 5.43 7.41 -4.63
CA SER A 289 5.52 5.98 -4.42
C SER A 289 4.49 5.15 -5.17
N LEU A 290 4.83 3.89 -5.38
CA LEU A 290 3.96 2.83 -5.87
C LEU A 290 4.35 1.51 -5.20
N TYR A 291 3.41 0.58 -5.18
CA TYR A 291 3.66 -0.75 -4.64
C TYR A 291 4.10 -1.68 -5.75
N ARG A 292 5.13 -2.47 -5.48
CA ARG A 292 5.66 -3.47 -6.39
C ARG A 292 5.66 -4.84 -5.72
N ARG A 293 5.40 -5.88 -6.52
CA ARG A 293 5.78 -7.24 -6.14
C ARG A 293 6.34 -8.01 -7.33
N ASP A 294 7.44 -8.71 -7.06
CA ASP A 294 8.19 -9.49 -8.03
C ASP A 294 7.77 -10.96 -8.01
N PHE A 295 7.69 -11.54 -9.20
CA PHE A 295 7.30 -12.92 -9.47
C PHE A 295 8.24 -13.55 -10.48
N GLN A 296 8.17 -14.87 -10.62
CA GLN A 296 9.08 -15.64 -11.48
C GLN A 296 9.15 -15.16 -12.94
N ASN A 297 8.04 -14.66 -13.49
CA ASN A 297 7.95 -14.26 -14.89
C ASN A 297 7.51 -12.80 -15.06
N GLY A 298 7.80 -11.95 -14.06
CA GLY A 298 7.60 -10.51 -14.15
C GLY A 298 7.15 -9.85 -12.86
N ILE A 299 6.58 -8.66 -12.99
CA ILE A 299 6.27 -7.80 -11.85
C ILE A 299 4.84 -7.25 -11.90
N VAL A 300 4.35 -6.89 -10.73
CA VAL A 300 3.08 -6.19 -10.54
C VAL A 300 3.37 -4.83 -9.93
N LEU A 301 2.82 -3.77 -10.53
CA LEU A 301 2.87 -2.41 -10.03
C LEU A 301 1.46 -1.95 -9.67
N VAL A 302 1.25 -1.37 -8.48
CA VAL A 302 -0.04 -0.85 -8.01
C VAL A 302 0.11 0.61 -7.64
N ASN A 303 -0.73 1.45 -8.24
CA ASN A 303 -0.84 2.87 -7.90
C ASN A 303 -2.19 3.13 -7.20
N PRO A 304 -2.22 3.15 -5.86
CA PRO A 304 -3.44 3.46 -5.12
C PRO A 304 -3.75 4.96 -5.02
N SER A 305 -2.84 5.82 -5.48
CA SER A 305 -3.00 7.27 -5.38
C SER A 305 -4.02 7.82 -6.39
N ASN A 306 -4.36 9.10 -6.23
CA ASN A 306 -5.15 9.85 -7.20
C ASN A 306 -4.30 10.54 -8.28
N GLN A 307 -2.99 10.29 -8.32
CA GLN A 307 -2.04 10.89 -9.27
C GLN A 307 -1.55 9.84 -10.29
N ILE A 308 -1.13 10.29 -11.47
CA ILE A 308 -0.41 9.43 -12.42
C ILE A 308 1.00 9.24 -11.88
N MET A 309 1.44 7.99 -11.71
CA MET A 309 2.79 7.67 -11.26
C MET A 309 3.62 7.15 -12.42
N THR A 310 4.85 7.65 -12.55
CA THR A 310 5.82 7.16 -13.53
C THR A 310 7.04 6.65 -12.79
N VAL A 311 7.46 5.43 -13.11
CA VAL A 311 8.59 4.78 -12.46
C VAL A 311 9.60 4.28 -13.47
N THR A 312 10.88 4.54 -13.19
CA THR A 312 11.98 3.92 -13.92
C THR A 312 12.15 2.49 -13.43
N LEU A 313 12.22 1.55 -14.35
CA LEU A 313 12.47 0.15 -14.10
C LEU A 313 13.97 -0.12 -14.24
N GLU A 314 14.46 -1.07 -13.46
CA GLU A 314 15.88 -1.42 -13.41
C GLU A 314 16.39 -2.15 -14.66
N ARG A 315 15.48 -2.49 -15.58
CA ARG A 315 15.74 -3.16 -16.86
C ARG A 315 14.50 -3.11 -17.76
N ASP A 316 14.64 -3.71 -18.93
CA ASP A 316 13.56 -3.93 -19.87
C ASP A 316 12.51 -4.91 -19.30
N TYR A 317 11.26 -4.48 -19.32
CA TYR A 317 10.08 -5.32 -19.13
C TYR A 317 9.18 -5.25 -20.34
N LYS A 318 8.39 -6.28 -20.59
CA LYS A 318 7.43 -6.28 -21.69
C LYS A 318 6.01 -6.16 -21.15
N LYS A 319 5.23 -5.19 -21.65
CA LYS A 319 3.79 -5.15 -21.41
C LYS A 319 3.12 -6.37 -22.03
N ILE A 320 2.04 -6.84 -21.43
CA ILE A 320 1.18 -7.84 -22.08
C ILE A 320 0.71 -7.25 -23.42
N ARG A 321 0.66 -8.05 -24.49
CA ARG A 321 -0.09 -7.67 -25.70
C ARG A 321 -1.55 -8.10 -25.54
N GLY A 322 -2.38 -7.15 -25.14
CA GLY A 322 -3.79 -7.32 -24.82
C GLY A 322 -4.69 -7.40 -26.04
N ALA A 323 -5.77 -8.19 -25.93
CA ALA A 323 -6.86 -8.20 -26.89
C ALA A 323 -8.05 -7.36 -26.40
N ARG A 324 -8.17 -7.14 -25.08
CA ARG A 324 -9.26 -6.37 -24.45
C ARG A 324 -8.87 -4.92 -24.22
N ASP A 325 -7.69 -4.66 -23.68
CA ASP A 325 -7.16 -3.32 -23.46
C ASP A 325 -5.80 -3.15 -24.15
N PRO A 326 -5.76 -2.98 -25.48
CA PRO A 326 -4.52 -2.79 -26.23
C PRO A 326 -3.86 -1.42 -25.97
N VAL A 327 -4.52 -0.49 -25.27
CA VAL A 327 -3.96 0.82 -24.92
C VAL A 327 -3.01 0.68 -23.73
N THR A 328 -3.45 -0.02 -22.68
CA THR A 328 -2.59 -0.31 -21.53
C THR A 328 -1.63 -1.46 -21.82
N ASN A 329 -2.15 -2.53 -22.45
CA ASN A 329 -1.43 -3.75 -22.79
C ASN A 329 -1.06 -3.73 -24.28
N ASP A 330 -0.16 -2.83 -24.67
CA ASP A 330 0.24 -2.63 -26.07
C ASP A 330 1.32 -3.62 -26.59
N GLY A 331 1.91 -4.44 -25.70
CA GLY A 331 2.97 -5.40 -26.03
C GLY A 331 4.39 -4.81 -26.15
N SER A 332 4.57 -3.52 -25.88
CA SER A 332 5.87 -2.84 -25.95
C SER A 332 6.84 -3.26 -24.85
N THR A 333 8.14 -3.13 -25.14
CA THR A 333 9.20 -3.22 -24.14
C THR A 333 9.44 -1.85 -23.53
N VAL A 334 9.51 -1.78 -22.21
CA VAL A 334 9.61 -0.54 -21.42
C VAL A 334 10.69 -0.64 -20.36
N THR A 335 11.44 0.46 -20.17
CA THR A 335 12.29 0.73 -19.00
C THR A 335 11.67 1.80 -18.09
N GLN A 336 10.48 2.28 -18.45
CA GLN A 336 9.71 3.23 -17.66
C GLN A 336 8.22 2.86 -17.77
N ALA A 337 7.53 2.77 -16.64
CA ALA A 337 6.11 2.45 -16.58
C ALA A 337 5.31 3.64 -16.03
N THR A 338 4.24 4.01 -16.72
CA THR A 338 3.28 5.02 -16.27
C THR A 338 1.98 4.33 -15.85
N VAL A 339 1.64 4.43 -14.56
CA VAL A 339 0.48 3.80 -13.94
C VAL A 339 -0.53 4.89 -13.58
N ASN A 340 -1.74 4.78 -14.14
CA ASN A 340 -2.82 5.73 -13.89
C ASN A 340 -3.30 5.71 -12.43
N PRO A 341 -4.02 6.76 -11.97
CA PRO A 341 -4.69 6.77 -10.68
C PRO A 341 -5.60 5.55 -10.48
N SER A 342 -5.54 4.93 -9.30
CA SER A 342 -6.34 3.74 -8.96
C SER A 342 -6.27 2.65 -10.04
N ASP A 343 -5.07 2.39 -10.54
CA ASP A 343 -4.78 1.40 -11.57
C ASP A 343 -3.53 0.59 -11.19
N ALA A 344 -3.24 -0.40 -12.01
CA ALA A 344 -2.08 -1.25 -11.87
C ALA A 344 -1.55 -1.69 -13.23
N MET A 345 -0.35 -2.23 -13.24
CA MET A 345 0.27 -2.84 -14.41
C MET A 345 0.85 -4.21 -14.08
N PHE A 346 0.65 -5.15 -15.00
CA PHE A 346 1.32 -6.43 -15.03
C PHE A 346 2.33 -6.42 -16.17
N LEU A 347 3.58 -6.70 -15.84
CA LEU A 347 4.69 -6.66 -16.77
C LEU A 347 5.37 -8.02 -16.81
N ILE A 348 5.72 -8.48 -18.01
CA ILE A 348 6.43 -9.73 -18.26
C ILE A 348 7.94 -9.47 -18.15
N GLY A 349 8.64 -10.32 -17.41
CA GLY A 349 10.09 -10.30 -17.24
C GLY A 349 10.63 -11.72 -17.02
N ASP A 350 11.94 -11.90 -17.17
CA ASP A 350 12.60 -13.19 -16.93
C ASP A 350 13.25 -13.17 -15.53
N ASP A 351 12.45 -13.46 -14.51
CA ASP A 351 12.72 -13.05 -13.12
C ASP A 351 12.87 -14.26 -12.20
N ARG A 352 13.95 -15.03 -12.32
CA ARG A 352 14.20 -16.12 -11.34
C ARG A 352 14.77 -15.61 -10.01
N THR A 353 15.29 -14.39 -10.00
CA THR A 353 15.84 -13.70 -8.83
C THR A 353 15.32 -12.27 -8.84
N PRO A 354 14.77 -11.75 -7.73
CA PRO A 354 14.45 -10.33 -7.65
C PRO A 354 15.70 -9.50 -7.97
N PRO A 355 15.57 -8.36 -8.67
CA PRO A 355 16.62 -7.37 -8.60
C PRO A 355 16.84 -6.97 -7.13
N ALA A 356 17.98 -6.35 -6.83
CA ALA A 356 18.09 -5.61 -5.58
C ALA A 356 16.84 -4.72 -5.45
N ALA A 357 16.29 -4.60 -4.23
CA ALA A 357 15.26 -3.60 -3.99
C ALA A 357 15.72 -2.28 -4.62
N VAL A 358 14.82 -1.51 -5.22
CA VAL A 358 15.18 -0.16 -5.68
C VAL A 358 15.59 0.62 -4.43
N ILE A 359 16.89 0.55 -4.13
CA ILE A 359 17.60 1.40 -3.19
C ILE A 359 17.78 2.69 -3.97
N ASP A 360 17.35 3.78 -3.37
CA ASP A 360 17.03 5.00 -4.08
C ASP A 360 18.15 5.57 -4.95
N LEU A 361 17.69 6.25 -6.00
CA LEU A 361 18.35 7.44 -6.51
C LEU A 361 18.30 8.55 -5.46
#